data_AF-A0A258ARV0-F1
#
_entry.id   AF-A0A258ARV0-F1
#
_cell.length_a   1.000
_cell.length_b   1.000
_cell.length_c   1.000
_cell.angle_alpha   90.00
_cell.angle_beta   90.00
_cell.angle_gamma   90.00
#
_symmetry.space_group_name_H-M   'P 1'
#
loop_
_entity.id
_entity.type
_entity.pdbx_description
1 polymer ?
#
loop_
_entity_poly.entity_id
_entity_poly.type
_entity_poly.pdbx_seq_one_letter_code
_entity_poly.pdbx_strand_id
1 'polypeptide(L)'
;MRLIQTLLFLTLGISSALAQAPAPTPVSDEVKKLLLEARDMRVKQRYTDALDKLDAAEKLAPNLADIYALRGDIYLAPRRRDFDLALPQFEKAAQLLPESPLPKFNLAEYYFVKHDFTTALQSFTKLTTDYPKLPMIIRHLVHYKRALCELKLGHRAAADQIVADNFTFMDDTPAYYFCKAAIAFETGDPNKGNDWVKRGVAVFKVPNCEPYYDAFKELRWVPDLDFAPPQDAPKQP
;
A
#
# COMPACT_ATOMS: atom_id res chain seq x y z
N MET A 1 9.92 -66.97 -45.55
CA MET A 1 9.66 -67.48 -44.19
C MET A 1 10.06 -66.37 -43.20
N ARG A 2 9.05 -65.74 -42.54
CA ARG A 2 9.11 -64.71 -41.45
C ARG A 2 9.79 -63.37 -41.81
N LEU A 3 9.16 -62.20 -42.01
CA LEU A 3 7.97 -61.49 -41.49
C LEU A 3 8.12 -60.97 -40.05
N ILE A 4 8.67 -59.75 -39.88
CA ILE A 4 8.61 -58.87 -38.68
C ILE A 4 8.69 -57.40 -39.16
N GLN A 5 7.56 -56.76 -39.44
CA GLN A 5 6.87 -55.74 -38.60
C GLN A 5 7.66 -54.44 -38.36
N THR A 6 7.41 -53.44 -39.21
CA THR A 6 7.76 -52.04 -39.00
C THR A 6 6.71 -51.41 -38.08
N LEU A 7 7.08 -51.06 -36.85
CA LEU A 7 6.21 -50.33 -35.92
C LEU A 7 6.20 -48.84 -36.29
N LEU A 8 5.05 -48.35 -36.75
CA LEU A 8 4.81 -46.92 -36.98
C LEU A 8 4.34 -46.29 -35.67
N PHE A 9 5.22 -45.60 -34.93
CA PHE A 9 4.80 -44.81 -33.77
C PHE A 9 4.22 -43.48 -34.25
N LEU A 10 2.89 -43.43 -34.31
CA LEU A 10 2.11 -42.20 -34.45
C LEU A 10 2.07 -41.51 -33.07
N THR A 11 2.99 -40.61 -32.78
CA THR A 11 2.88 -39.75 -31.60
C THR A 11 1.92 -38.61 -31.92
N LEU A 12 0.68 -38.71 -31.43
CA LEU A 12 -0.24 -37.58 -31.37
C LEU A 12 0.41 -36.49 -30.48
N GLY A 13 0.81 -35.39 -31.11
CA GLY A 13 1.17 -34.17 -30.40
C GLY A 13 -0.07 -33.58 -29.74
N ILE A 14 -0.21 -33.75 -28.43
CA ILE A 14 -1.15 -32.96 -27.63
C ILE A 14 -0.53 -31.56 -27.53
N SER A 15 -0.87 -30.68 -28.47
CA SER A 15 -0.62 -29.25 -28.30
C SER A 15 -1.60 -28.72 -27.26
N SER A 16 -1.18 -28.68 -26.01
CA SER A 16 -1.83 -27.85 -24.99
C SER A 16 -1.53 -26.39 -25.30
N ALA A 17 -2.31 -25.82 -26.22
CA ALA A 17 -2.41 -24.38 -26.35
C ALA A 17 -3.12 -23.86 -25.09
N LEU A 18 -2.34 -23.63 -24.02
CA LEU A 18 -2.73 -22.67 -22.99
C LEU A 18 -2.91 -21.35 -23.74
N ALA A 19 -4.16 -20.94 -23.93
CA ALA A 19 -4.48 -19.63 -24.43
C ALA A 19 -3.78 -18.62 -23.51
N GLN A 20 -2.67 -18.06 -23.97
CA GLN A 20 -2.03 -16.94 -23.29
C GLN A 20 -3.10 -15.86 -23.19
N ALA A 21 -3.41 -15.44 -21.97
CA ALA A 21 -4.27 -14.29 -21.76
C ALA A 21 -3.72 -13.14 -22.63
N PRO A 22 -4.57 -12.47 -23.42
CA PRO A 22 -4.11 -11.41 -24.30
C PRO A 22 -3.30 -10.40 -23.49
N ALA A 23 -2.15 -10.00 -24.03
CA ALA A 23 -1.31 -9.00 -23.40
C ALA A 23 -2.17 -7.76 -23.06
N PRO A 24 -2.05 -7.18 -21.84
CA PRO A 24 -2.87 -6.05 -21.47
C PRO A 24 -2.72 -4.96 -22.51
N THR A 25 -3.84 -4.50 -23.06
CA THR A 25 -3.83 -3.44 -24.06
C THR A 25 -3.17 -2.21 -23.43
N PRO A 26 -2.16 -1.59 -24.07
CA PRO A 26 -1.51 -0.42 -23.51
C PRO A 26 -2.55 0.66 -23.21
N VAL A 27 -2.58 1.09 -21.95
CA VAL A 27 -3.49 2.16 -21.51
C VAL A 27 -3.19 3.43 -22.32
N SER A 28 -4.22 4.03 -22.92
CA SER A 28 -4.07 5.22 -23.74
C SER A 28 -3.55 6.41 -22.92
N ASP A 29 -2.86 7.35 -23.56
CA ASP A 29 -2.35 8.54 -22.87
C ASP A 29 -3.47 9.41 -22.29
N GLU A 30 -4.65 9.41 -22.92
CA GLU A 30 -5.84 10.06 -22.38
C GLU A 30 -6.30 9.42 -21.06
N VAL A 31 -6.34 8.09 -20.97
CA VAL A 31 -6.69 7.40 -19.71
C VAL A 31 -5.64 7.69 -18.64
N LYS A 32 -4.35 7.66 -18.98
CA LYS A 32 -3.28 8.03 -18.03
C LYS A 32 -3.46 9.46 -17.51
N LYS A 33 -3.77 10.40 -18.40
CA LYS A 33 -4.04 11.79 -18.03
C LYS A 33 -5.23 11.90 -17.07
N LEU A 34 -6.35 11.26 -17.38
CA LEU A 34 -7.53 11.24 -16.50
C LEU A 34 -7.21 10.67 -15.11
N LEU A 35 -6.42 9.59 -15.04
CA LEU A 35 -5.97 9.02 -13.77
C LEU A 35 -5.06 9.97 -12.99
N LEU A 36 -4.18 10.71 -13.66
CA LEU A 36 -3.33 11.73 -13.01
C LEU A 36 -4.16 12.91 -12.49
N GLU A 37 -5.12 13.39 -13.27
CA GLU A 37 -6.06 14.44 -12.85
C GLU A 37 -6.88 13.98 -11.63
N ALA A 38 -7.39 12.75 -11.64
CA ALA A 38 -8.11 12.18 -10.49
C ALA A 38 -7.24 12.11 -9.23
N ARG A 39 -5.96 11.71 -9.34
CA ARG A 39 -5.02 11.70 -8.21
C ARG A 39 -4.77 13.10 -7.65
N ASP A 40 -4.52 14.07 -8.52
CA ASP A 40 -4.33 15.47 -8.12
C ASP A 40 -5.58 16.04 -7.42
N MET A 41 -6.76 15.79 -7.99
CA MET A 41 -8.03 16.19 -7.40
C MET A 41 -8.28 15.51 -6.05
N ARG A 42 -7.93 14.23 -5.89
CA ARG A 42 -7.97 13.53 -4.60
C ARG A 42 -7.10 14.23 -3.56
N VAL A 43 -5.88 14.60 -3.91
CA VAL A 43 -4.94 15.29 -2.99
C VAL A 43 -5.50 16.66 -2.59
N LYS A 44 -6.10 17.38 -3.54
CA LYS A 44 -6.81 18.65 -3.31
C LYS A 44 -8.18 18.48 -2.64
N GLN A 45 -8.55 17.26 -2.24
CA GLN A 45 -9.83 16.91 -1.62
C GLN A 45 -11.07 17.23 -2.48
N ARG A 46 -10.89 17.40 -3.78
CA ARG A 46 -11.95 17.58 -4.78
C ARG A 46 -12.49 16.22 -5.21
N TYR A 47 -13.09 15.52 -4.26
CA TYR A 47 -13.43 14.11 -4.41
C TYR A 47 -14.47 13.84 -5.50
N THR A 48 -15.50 14.68 -5.63
CA THR A 48 -16.53 14.50 -6.67
C THR A 48 -15.92 14.64 -8.06
N ASP A 49 -15.11 15.69 -8.28
CA ASP A 49 -14.42 15.89 -9.55
C ASP A 49 -13.45 14.74 -9.85
N ALA A 50 -12.76 14.20 -8.84
CA ALA A 50 -11.90 13.04 -8.99
C ALA A 50 -12.68 11.79 -9.44
N LEU A 51 -13.87 11.56 -8.88
CA LEU A 51 -14.75 10.46 -9.28
C LEU A 51 -15.24 10.64 -10.72
N ASP A 52 -15.59 11.86 -11.14
CA ASP A 52 -16.00 12.14 -12.53
C ASP A 52 -14.87 11.82 -13.54
N LYS A 53 -13.62 12.10 -13.17
CA LYS A 53 -12.45 11.73 -13.98
C LYS A 53 -12.26 10.22 -14.06
N LEU A 54 -12.51 9.51 -12.97
CA LEU A 54 -12.47 8.04 -12.94
C LEU A 54 -13.59 7.43 -13.80
N ASP A 55 -14.79 8.01 -13.78
CA ASP A 55 -15.91 7.57 -14.61
C ASP A 55 -15.61 7.78 -16.10
N ALA A 56 -14.97 8.90 -16.47
CA ALA A 56 -14.49 9.14 -17.82
C ALA A 56 -13.40 8.13 -18.23
N ALA A 57 -12.45 7.84 -17.33
CA ALA A 57 -11.40 6.85 -17.58
C ALA A 57 -11.98 5.44 -17.77
N GLU A 58 -12.99 5.06 -16.97
CA GLU A 58 -13.62 3.73 -17.01
C GLU A 58 -14.39 3.51 -18.32
N LYS A 59 -15.01 4.55 -18.88
CA LYS A 59 -15.66 4.49 -20.20
C LYS A 59 -14.66 4.18 -21.33
N LEU A 60 -13.42 4.66 -21.21
CA LEU A 60 -12.37 4.46 -22.20
C LEU A 60 -11.58 3.16 -21.98
N ALA A 61 -11.41 2.75 -20.72
CA ALA A 61 -10.68 1.56 -20.32
C ALA A 61 -11.44 0.83 -19.21
N PRO A 62 -12.48 0.05 -19.55
CA PRO A 62 -13.24 -0.71 -18.58
C PRO A 62 -12.37 -1.77 -17.92
N ASN A 63 -12.65 -2.10 -16.66
CA ASN A 63 -11.92 -3.12 -15.89
C ASN A 63 -10.41 -2.82 -15.70
N LEU A 64 -9.99 -1.55 -15.73
CA LEU A 64 -8.63 -1.17 -15.35
C LEU A 64 -8.50 -1.10 -13.82
N ALA A 65 -7.63 -1.93 -13.23
CA ALA A 65 -7.49 -2.05 -11.78
C ALA A 65 -7.15 -0.72 -11.07
N ASP A 66 -6.34 0.14 -11.70
CA ASP A 66 -5.97 1.47 -11.19
C ASP A 66 -7.19 2.38 -10.92
N ILE A 67 -8.25 2.25 -11.74
CA ILE A 67 -9.48 3.03 -11.56
C ILE A 67 -10.14 2.64 -10.24
N TYR A 68 -10.35 1.34 -10.01
CA TYR A 68 -10.99 0.86 -8.80
C TYR A 68 -10.11 1.10 -7.56
N ALA A 69 -8.80 0.92 -7.68
CA ALA A 69 -7.87 1.24 -6.60
C ALA A 69 -7.95 2.72 -6.19
N LEU A 70 -7.93 3.64 -7.15
CA LEU A 70 -8.03 5.08 -6.88
C LEU A 70 -9.42 5.48 -6.37
N ARG A 71 -10.49 4.84 -6.88
CA ARG A 71 -11.86 5.06 -6.40
C ARG A 71 -12.00 4.65 -4.93
N GLY A 72 -11.46 3.49 -4.58
CA GLY A 72 -11.42 3.02 -3.18
C GLY A 72 -10.66 3.98 -2.27
N ASP A 73 -9.51 4.48 -2.71
CA ASP A 73 -8.69 5.45 -1.98
C ASP A 73 -9.41 6.81 -1.78
N ILE A 74 -10.20 7.27 -2.75
CA ILE A 74 -11.06 8.46 -2.61
C ILE A 74 -12.14 8.23 -1.55
N TYR A 75 -12.82 7.07 -1.57
CA TYR A 75 -13.83 6.74 -0.57
C TYR A 75 -13.24 6.56 0.83
N LEU A 76 -12.02 6.03 0.92
CA LEU A 76 -11.30 5.85 2.17
C LEU A 76 -10.71 7.15 2.74
N ALA A 77 -10.71 8.24 1.97
CA ALA A 77 -10.09 9.49 2.37
C ALA A 77 -10.61 10.01 3.73
N PRO A 78 -9.79 10.67 4.57
CA PRO A 78 -10.14 11.02 5.95
C PRO A 78 -11.44 11.81 6.14
N ARG A 79 -11.82 12.65 5.16
CA ARG A 79 -13.05 13.45 5.18
C ARG A 79 -14.30 12.74 4.64
N ARG A 80 -14.12 11.58 3.99
CA ARG A 80 -15.18 10.75 3.45
C ARG A 80 -15.45 9.57 4.39
N ARG A 81 -14.46 8.71 4.59
CA ARG A 81 -14.57 7.45 5.35
C ARG A 81 -15.80 6.62 4.92
N ASP A 82 -16.07 6.60 3.62
CA ASP A 82 -17.16 5.84 3.00
C ASP A 82 -16.75 4.35 2.86
N PHE A 83 -16.56 3.65 3.99
CA PHE A 83 -15.98 2.31 4.02
C PHE A 83 -16.77 1.29 3.18
N ASP A 84 -18.10 1.37 3.21
CA ASP A 84 -18.99 0.47 2.46
C ASP A 84 -18.86 0.66 0.95
N LEU A 85 -18.46 1.85 0.50
CA LEU A 85 -18.16 2.13 -0.90
C LEU A 85 -16.73 1.76 -1.26
N ALA A 86 -15.77 1.90 -0.33
CA ALA A 86 -14.34 1.66 -0.57
C ALA A 86 -14.01 0.18 -0.78
N LEU A 87 -14.48 -0.70 0.12
CA LEU A 87 -14.16 -2.14 0.11
C LEU A 87 -14.41 -2.81 -1.26
N PRO A 88 -15.61 -2.71 -1.87
CA PRO A 88 -15.86 -3.38 -3.15
C PRO A 88 -14.95 -2.87 -4.29
N GLN A 89 -14.46 -1.62 -4.23
CA GLN A 89 -13.52 -1.13 -5.24
C GLN A 89 -12.15 -1.81 -5.09
N PHE A 90 -11.65 -1.92 -3.86
CA PHE A 90 -10.37 -2.60 -3.62
C PHE A 90 -10.45 -4.11 -3.93
N GLU A 91 -11.58 -4.75 -3.61
CA GLU A 91 -11.82 -6.15 -3.97
C GLU A 91 -11.83 -6.34 -5.49
N LYS A 92 -12.48 -5.45 -6.24
CA LYS A 92 -12.47 -5.47 -7.70
C LYS A 92 -11.06 -5.28 -8.26
N ALA A 93 -10.27 -4.33 -7.72
CA ALA A 93 -8.88 -4.15 -8.13
C ALA A 93 -8.03 -5.41 -7.89
N ALA A 94 -8.23 -6.09 -6.76
CA ALA A 94 -7.53 -7.34 -6.44
C ALA A 94 -7.96 -8.52 -7.32
N GLN A 95 -9.23 -8.59 -7.71
CA GLN A 95 -9.72 -9.58 -8.68
C GLN A 95 -9.13 -9.36 -10.07
N LEU A 96 -8.93 -8.11 -10.48
CA LEU A 96 -8.37 -7.76 -11.79
C LEU A 96 -6.86 -8.02 -11.87
N LEU A 97 -6.15 -7.97 -10.75
CA LEU A 97 -4.70 -8.23 -10.67
C LEU A 97 -4.38 -9.25 -9.55
N PRO A 98 -4.76 -10.53 -9.70
CA PRO A 98 -4.63 -11.54 -8.63
C PRO A 98 -3.18 -11.80 -8.21
N GLU A 99 -2.25 -11.63 -9.14
CA GLU A 99 -0.80 -11.82 -8.93
C GLU A 99 -0.08 -10.55 -8.46
N SER A 100 -0.78 -9.41 -8.38
CA SER A 100 -0.16 -8.16 -7.93
C SER A 100 -0.31 -7.99 -6.41
N PRO A 101 0.78 -7.65 -5.68
CA PRO A 101 0.68 -7.32 -4.27
C PRO A 101 0.00 -5.97 -4.01
N LEU A 102 -0.03 -5.06 -4.99
CA LEU A 102 -0.49 -3.67 -4.77
C LEU A 102 -1.97 -3.58 -4.38
N PRO A 103 -2.94 -4.21 -5.08
CA PRO A 103 -4.33 -4.18 -4.63
C PRO A 103 -4.55 -4.87 -3.28
N LYS A 104 -3.76 -5.91 -2.99
CA LYS A 104 -3.81 -6.62 -1.70
C LYS A 104 -3.25 -5.76 -0.57
N PHE A 105 -2.24 -4.92 -0.84
CA PHE A 105 -1.78 -3.88 0.08
C PHE A 105 -2.88 -2.86 0.36
N ASN A 106 -3.59 -2.39 -0.67
CA ASN A 106 -4.69 -1.44 -0.48
C ASN A 106 -5.85 -2.03 0.34
N LEU A 107 -6.15 -3.33 0.18
CA LEU A 107 -7.12 -4.02 1.04
C LEU A 107 -6.65 -4.09 2.51
N ALA A 108 -5.37 -4.36 2.75
CA ALA A 108 -4.82 -4.35 4.11
C ALA A 108 -4.87 -2.93 4.72
N GLU A 109 -4.57 -1.91 3.92
CA GLU A 109 -4.66 -0.50 4.32
C GLU A 109 -6.10 -0.06 4.62
N TYR A 110 -7.08 -0.57 3.87
CA TYR A 110 -8.51 -0.36 4.17
C TYR A 110 -8.86 -0.81 5.59
N TYR A 111 -8.44 -2.02 6.00
CA TYR A 111 -8.67 -2.49 7.36
C TYR A 111 -7.91 -1.67 8.40
N PHE A 112 -6.69 -1.21 8.07
CA PHE A 112 -5.92 -0.33 8.94
C PHE A 112 -6.65 0.99 9.21
N VAL A 113 -7.14 1.68 8.17
CA VAL A 113 -7.89 2.96 8.28
C VAL A 113 -9.26 2.77 8.94
N LYS A 114 -9.88 1.59 8.76
CA LYS A 114 -11.08 1.20 9.50
C LYS A 114 -10.81 0.91 10.99
N HIS A 115 -9.54 0.90 11.40
CA HIS A 115 -9.07 0.52 12.73
C HIS A 115 -9.37 -0.94 13.10
N ASP A 116 -9.60 -1.81 12.11
CA ASP A 116 -9.60 -3.27 12.30
C ASP A 116 -8.16 -3.77 12.24
N PHE A 117 -7.40 -3.47 13.31
CA PHE A 117 -5.97 -3.78 13.37
C PHE A 117 -5.68 -5.27 13.35
N THR A 118 -6.60 -6.11 13.82
CA THR A 118 -6.48 -7.57 13.77
C THR A 118 -6.50 -8.05 12.32
N THR A 119 -7.52 -7.67 11.54
CA THR A 119 -7.58 -8.07 10.13
C THR A 119 -6.45 -7.43 9.33
N ALA A 120 -6.15 -6.16 9.58
CA ALA A 120 -5.03 -5.46 8.92
C ALA A 120 -3.69 -6.18 9.13
N LEU A 121 -3.36 -6.54 10.38
CA LEU A 121 -2.14 -7.28 10.71
C LEU A 121 -2.06 -8.62 9.98
N GLN A 122 -3.17 -9.37 9.93
CA GLN A 122 -3.26 -10.63 9.20
C GLN A 122 -3.02 -10.42 7.70
N SER A 123 -3.69 -9.44 7.10
CA SER A 123 -3.55 -9.11 5.67
C SER A 123 -2.12 -8.66 5.32
N PHE A 124 -1.50 -7.79 6.11
CA PHE A 124 -0.12 -7.36 5.91
C PHE A 124 0.89 -8.51 6.11
N THR A 125 0.65 -9.40 7.07
CA THR A 125 1.51 -10.58 7.27
C THR A 125 1.45 -11.50 6.05
N LYS A 126 0.24 -11.76 5.54
CA LYS A 126 0.02 -12.56 4.34
C LYS A 126 0.73 -11.98 3.11
N LEU A 127 0.76 -10.65 2.95
CA LEU A 127 1.52 -10.02 1.85
C LEU A 127 3.00 -10.42 1.84
N THR A 128 3.65 -10.43 3.00
CA THR A 128 5.06 -10.84 3.08
C THR A 128 5.29 -12.34 2.87
N THR A 129 4.27 -13.17 3.10
CA THR A 129 4.31 -14.62 2.86
C THR A 129 4.04 -14.95 1.39
N ASP A 130 2.98 -14.39 0.82
CA ASP A 130 2.55 -14.65 -0.56
C ASP A 130 3.52 -14.00 -1.58
N TYR A 131 4.16 -12.89 -1.19
CA TYR A 131 5.09 -12.13 -2.03
C TYR A 131 6.47 -12.01 -1.36
N PRO A 132 7.27 -13.08 -1.32
CA PRO A 132 8.56 -13.06 -0.64
C PRO A 132 9.60 -12.13 -1.30
N LYS A 133 9.35 -11.69 -2.53
CA LYS A 133 10.24 -10.81 -3.32
C LYS A 133 9.69 -9.39 -3.52
N LEU A 134 8.93 -8.88 -2.54
CA LEU A 134 8.47 -7.49 -2.56
C LEU A 134 9.66 -6.53 -2.69
N PRO A 135 9.56 -5.47 -3.52
CA PRO A 135 10.53 -4.38 -3.51
C PRO A 135 10.73 -3.85 -2.09
N MET A 136 11.96 -3.54 -1.71
CA MET A 136 12.33 -3.16 -0.35
C MET A 136 11.43 -2.06 0.23
N ILE A 137 11.13 -1.01 -0.55
CA ILE A 137 10.25 0.09 -0.13
C ILE A 137 8.85 -0.40 0.26
N ILE A 138 8.28 -1.35 -0.49
CA ILE A 138 6.95 -1.91 -0.21
C ILE A 138 7.04 -2.85 0.98
N ARG A 139 8.06 -3.71 1.03
CA ARG A 139 8.30 -4.63 2.15
C ARG A 139 8.43 -3.87 3.47
N HIS A 140 9.18 -2.77 3.47
CA HIS A 140 9.39 -1.93 4.65
C HIS A 140 8.11 -1.23 5.09
N LEU A 141 7.31 -0.71 4.15
CA LEU A 141 6.02 -0.13 4.47
C LEU A 141 5.05 -1.17 5.06
N VAL A 142 5.05 -2.40 4.55
CA VAL A 142 4.25 -3.52 5.11
C VAL A 142 4.69 -3.85 6.53
N HIS A 143 5.99 -4.03 6.80
CA HIS A 143 6.47 -4.30 8.16
C HIS A 143 6.21 -3.13 9.12
N TYR A 144 6.30 -1.89 8.64
CA TYR A 144 5.92 -0.71 9.39
C TYR A 144 4.46 -0.78 9.81
N LYS A 145 3.55 -1.00 8.86
CA LYS A 145 2.10 -1.13 9.15
C LYS A 145 1.80 -2.30 10.10
N ARG A 146 2.51 -3.42 9.98
CA ARG A 146 2.41 -4.54 10.95
C ARG A 146 2.81 -4.10 12.35
N ALA A 147 3.95 -3.43 12.52
CA ALA A 147 4.38 -2.93 13.82
C ALA A 147 3.37 -1.96 14.42
N LEU A 148 2.77 -1.08 13.61
CA LEU A 148 1.71 -0.17 14.05
C LEU A 148 0.45 -0.93 14.52
N CYS A 149 0.03 -1.96 13.79
CA CYS A 149 -1.09 -2.80 14.21
C CYS A 149 -0.79 -3.50 15.55
N GLU A 150 0.39 -4.08 15.72
CA GLU A 150 0.81 -4.71 16.97
C GLU A 150 0.81 -3.70 18.14
N LEU A 151 1.30 -2.48 17.92
CA LEU A 151 1.23 -1.40 18.91
C LEU A 151 -0.23 -1.11 19.31
N LYS A 152 -1.13 -0.94 18.34
CA LYS A 152 -2.56 -0.66 18.61
C LYS A 152 -3.31 -1.81 19.25
N LEU A 153 -2.83 -3.05 19.07
CA LEU A 153 -3.33 -4.24 19.76
C LEU A 153 -2.71 -4.44 21.16
N GLY A 154 -1.77 -3.58 21.57
CA GLY A 154 -1.07 -3.68 22.85
C GLY A 154 0.09 -4.68 22.87
N HIS A 155 0.44 -5.28 21.73
CA HIS A 155 1.49 -6.28 21.60
C HIS A 155 2.87 -5.64 21.40
N ARG A 156 3.31 -4.87 22.39
CA ARG A 156 4.55 -4.08 22.27
C ARG A 156 5.78 -4.92 21.93
N ALA A 157 5.95 -6.07 22.58
CA ALA A 157 7.10 -6.94 22.33
C ALA A 157 7.15 -7.42 20.87
N ALA A 158 5.99 -7.71 20.26
CA ALA A 158 5.91 -8.12 18.86
C ALA A 158 6.27 -6.96 17.91
N ALA A 159 5.80 -5.74 18.21
CA ALA A 159 6.20 -4.55 17.46
C ALA A 159 7.72 -4.31 17.51
N ASP A 160 8.32 -4.38 18.70
CA ASP A 160 9.77 -4.23 18.88
C ASP A 160 10.55 -5.31 18.12
N GLN A 161 10.06 -6.55 18.13
CA GLN A 161 10.66 -7.66 17.38
C GLN A 161 10.59 -7.44 15.85
N ILE A 162 9.44 -7.01 15.32
CA ILE A 162 9.30 -6.67 13.90
C ILE A 162 10.34 -5.62 13.51
N VAL A 163 10.55 -4.62 14.38
CA VAL A 163 11.51 -3.55 14.12
C VAL A 163 12.94 -4.07 14.09
N ALA A 164 13.32 -4.90 15.05
CA ALA A 164 14.65 -5.50 15.14
C ALA A 164 14.97 -6.41 13.95
N ASP A 165 13.99 -7.18 13.48
CA ASP A 165 14.20 -8.18 12.44
C ASP A 165 14.21 -7.60 11.02
N ASN A 166 13.56 -6.45 10.81
CA ASN A 166 13.28 -5.95 9.45
C ASN A 166 13.85 -4.58 9.15
N PHE A 167 14.40 -3.85 10.13
CA PHE A 167 14.91 -2.51 9.90
C PHE A 167 16.27 -2.25 10.55
N THR A 168 17.07 -1.43 9.88
CA THR A 168 18.27 -0.81 10.44
C THR A 168 18.26 0.69 10.17
N PHE A 169 19.04 1.45 10.93
CA PHE A 169 19.18 2.91 10.69
C PHE A 169 19.91 3.23 9.37
N MET A 170 20.54 2.22 8.74
CA MET A 170 21.29 2.33 7.48
C MET A 170 20.42 2.04 6.26
N ASP A 171 19.14 1.68 6.44
CA ASP A 171 18.24 1.37 5.33
C ASP A 171 17.93 2.61 4.49
N ASP A 172 17.73 2.44 3.19
CA ASP A 172 17.35 3.53 2.26
C ASP A 172 15.86 3.95 2.37
N THR A 173 15.23 3.70 3.52
CA THR A 173 13.83 4.03 3.79
C THR A 173 13.67 4.68 5.16
N PRO A 174 12.67 5.56 5.35
CA PRO A 174 12.39 6.15 6.67
C PRO A 174 11.88 5.17 7.74
N ALA A 175 11.55 3.93 7.37
CA ALA A 175 10.79 2.99 8.20
C ALA A 175 11.37 2.81 9.62
N TYR A 176 12.69 2.69 9.76
CA TYR A 176 13.33 2.57 11.07
C TYR A 176 12.96 3.74 12.00
N TYR A 177 13.18 4.97 11.54
CA TYR A 177 12.93 6.19 12.32
C TYR A 177 11.45 6.33 12.67
N PHE A 178 10.56 6.04 11.72
CA PHE A 178 9.12 6.14 11.94
C PHE A 178 8.57 5.02 12.82
N CYS A 179 9.14 3.82 12.80
CA CYS A 179 8.84 2.78 13.80
C CYS A 179 9.22 3.24 15.21
N LYS A 180 10.41 3.85 15.39
CA LYS A 180 10.84 4.39 16.69
C LYS A 180 9.93 5.53 17.16
N ALA A 181 9.48 6.38 16.24
CA ALA A 181 8.50 7.42 16.54
C ALA A 181 7.15 6.84 16.98
N ALA A 182 6.60 5.88 16.23
CA ALA A 182 5.34 5.18 16.55
C ALA A 182 5.37 4.56 17.94
N ILE A 183 6.47 3.86 18.24
CA ILE A 183 6.76 3.26 19.54
C ILE A 183 6.69 4.30 20.66
N ALA A 184 7.29 5.48 20.47
CA ALA A 184 7.34 6.53 21.48
C ALA A 184 5.95 7.17 21.69
N PHE A 185 5.24 7.45 20.61
CA PHE A 185 3.87 7.97 20.66
C PHE A 185 2.93 7.03 21.41
N GLU A 186 2.93 5.73 21.09
CA GLU A 186 2.06 4.77 21.76
C GLU A 186 2.40 4.59 23.25
N THR A 187 3.68 4.78 23.64
CA THR A 187 4.08 4.76 25.06
C THR A 187 3.83 6.06 25.82
N GLY A 188 3.19 7.05 25.19
CA GLY A 188 2.88 8.33 25.83
C GLY A 188 4.05 9.31 25.94
N ASP A 189 5.06 9.17 25.06
CA ASP A 189 6.20 10.10 24.97
C ASP A 189 6.20 10.83 23.61
N PRO A 190 5.32 11.83 23.42
CA PRO A 190 5.20 12.55 22.16
C PRO A 190 6.43 13.40 21.82
N ASN A 191 7.20 13.85 22.81
CA ASN A 191 8.43 14.60 22.58
C ASN A 191 9.46 13.71 21.90
N LYS A 192 9.68 12.50 22.44
CA LYS A 192 10.56 11.51 21.82
C LYS A 192 10.03 11.02 20.48
N GLY A 193 8.71 10.90 20.32
CA GLY A 193 8.08 10.61 19.03
C GLY A 193 8.46 11.65 17.97
N ASN A 194 8.30 12.93 18.30
CA ASN A 194 8.66 14.05 17.44
C ASN A 194 10.18 14.12 17.15
N ASP A 195 11.04 13.82 18.13
CA ASP A 195 12.49 13.76 17.91
C ASP A 195 12.88 12.68 16.89
N TRP A 196 12.22 11.52 16.91
CA TRP A 196 12.44 10.48 15.90
C TRP A 196 11.94 10.90 14.51
N VAL A 197 10.80 11.60 14.43
CA VAL A 197 10.32 12.19 13.18
C VAL A 197 11.35 13.18 12.63
N LYS A 198 11.86 14.11 13.48
CA LYS A 198 12.91 15.08 13.10
C LYS A 198 14.15 14.41 12.54
N ARG A 199 14.60 13.31 13.16
CA ARG A 199 15.74 12.52 12.67
C ARG A 199 15.46 11.89 11.30
N GLY A 200 14.29 11.30 11.11
CA GLY A 200 13.89 10.72 9.82
C GLY A 200 13.89 11.76 8.70
N VAL A 201 13.26 12.93 8.92
CA VAL A 201 13.19 13.99 7.89
C VAL A 201 14.52 14.68 7.62
N ALA A 202 15.47 14.62 8.55
CA ALA A 202 16.83 15.12 8.32
C ALA A 202 17.63 14.23 7.35
N VAL A 203 17.27 12.94 7.25
CA VAL A 203 17.95 11.95 6.39
C VAL A 203 17.22 11.79 5.06
N PHE A 204 15.88 11.81 5.06
CA PHE A 204 15.06 11.50 3.90
C PHE A 204 14.25 12.70 3.43
N LYS A 205 14.08 12.81 2.10
CA LYS A 205 13.21 13.83 1.49
C LYS A 205 11.77 13.65 1.99
N VAL A 206 11.10 14.78 2.21
CA VAL A 206 9.71 14.85 2.71
C VAL A 206 8.74 13.88 2.01
N PRO A 207 8.68 13.80 0.66
CA PRO A 207 7.74 12.90 -0.01
C PRO A 207 7.94 11.41 0.33
N ASN A 208 9.16 11.00 0.72
CA ASN A 208 9.43 9.62 1.11
C ASN A 208 8.96 9.32 2.54
N CYS A 209 8.81 10.35 3.37
CA CYS A 209 8.36 10.27 4.76
C CYS A 209 6.84 10.33 4.89
N GLU A 210 6.15 10.98 3.95
CA GLU A 210 4.69 11.19 3.97
C GLU A 210 3.88 9.90 4.22
N PRO A 211 4.13 8.77 3.52
CA PRO A 211 3.35 7.54 3.76
C PRO A 211 3.46 7.00 5.19
N TYR A 212 4.59 7.26 5.86
CA TYR A 212 4.80 6.86 7.24
C TYR A 212 4.11 7.84 8.19
N TYR A 213 4.29 9.14 7.97
CA TYR A 213 3.71 10.18 8.82
C TYR A 213 2.17 10.20 8.76
N ASP A 214 1.59 9.92 7.60
CA ASP A 214 0.13 9.85 7.43
C ASP A 214 -0.52 8.84 8.37
N ALA A 215 0.17 7.74 8.67
CA ALA A 215 -0.31 6.77 9.64
C ALA A 215 -0.40 7.35 11.07
N PHE A 216 0.44 8.32 11.44
CA PHE A 216 0.38 8.96 12.75
C PHE A 216 -0.84 9.87 12.89
N LYS A 217 -1.22 10.56 11.79
CA LYS A 217 -2.45 11.35 11.74
C LYS A 217 -3.67 10.44 11.86
N GLU A 218 -3.69 9.34 11.10
CA GLU A 218 -4.77 8.35 11.15
C GLU A 218 -4.95 7.79 12.58
N LEU A 219 -3.84 7.45 13.24
CA LEU A 219 -3.84 6.92 14.61
C LEU A 219 -3.98 8.00 15.71
N ARG A 220 -4.14 9.28 15.32
CA ARG A 220 -4.27 10.44 16.23
C ARG A 220 -3.12 10.62 17.22
N TRP A 221 -1.91 10.18 16.85
CA TRP A 221 -0.70 10.47 17.62
C TRP A 221 -0.19 11.90 17.37
N VAL A 222 -0.50 12.46 16.21
CA VAL A 222 -0.18 13.84 15.83
C VAL A 222 -1.44 14.54 15.31
N PRO A 223 -1.50 15.89 15.38
CA PRO A 223 -2.63 16.65 14.84
C PRO A 223 -2.86 16.41 13.34
N ASP A 224 -4.11 16.50 12.91
CA ASP A 224 -4.52 16.44 11.50
C ASP A 224 -4.22 17.78 10.79
N LEU A 225 -2.94 18.10 10.69
CA LEU A 225 -2.39 19.23 9.94
C LEU A 225 -1.57 18.69 8.77
N ASP A 226 -1.42 19.49 7.70
CA ASP A 226 -0.47 19.19 6.63
C ASP A 226 0.89 18.87 7.22
N PHE A 227 1.60 17.89 6.64
CA PHE A 227 2.88 17.47 7.18
C PHE A 227 3.86 18.64 7.20
N ALA A 228 4.04 19.20 8.40
CA ALA A 228 5.08 20.15 8.70
C ALA A 228 6.09 19.42 9.60
N PRO A 229 7.36 19.28 9.17
CA PRO A 229 8.38 18.77 10.08
C PRO A 229 8.38 19.65 11.34
N PRO A 230 8.47 19.07 12.56
CA PRO A 230 8.43 19.87 13.76
C PRO A 230 9.58 20.89 13.70
N GLN A 231 9.25 22.18 13.71
CA GLN A 231 10.28 23.23 13.67
C GLN A 231 11.03 23.24 15.00
N ASP A 232 12.32 23.56 14.97
CA ASP A 232 13.02 23.89 16.20
C ASP A 232 12.40 25.16 16.77
N ALA A 233 12.04 25.15 18.06
CA ALA A 233 11.74 26.40 18.75
C ALA A 233 12.97 27.31 18.58
N PRO A 234 12.80 28.62 18.30
CA PRO A 234 13.94 29.52 18.25
C PRO A 234 14.70 29.38 19.56
N LYS A 235 16.00 29.11 19.47
CA LYS A 235 16.90 29.20 20.62
C LYS A 235 16.66 30.59 21.22
N GLN A 236 16.08 30.65 22.41
CA GLN A 236 15.97 31.91 23.13
C GLN A 236 17.39 32.48 23.28
N PRO A 237 17.57 33.79 23.05
CA PRO A 237 18.87 34.42 23.05
C PRO A 237 19.62 34.26 24.37
#